data_AF-A0A1I8ACW9-F1
#
_entry.id   AF-A0A1I8ACW9-F1
#
_cell.length_a   1.000
_cell.length_b   1.000
_cell.length_c   1.000
_cell.angle_alpha   90.00
_cell.angle_beta   90.00
_cell.angle_gamma   90.00
#
_symmetry.space_group_name_H-M   'P 1'
#
loop_
_entity.id
_entity.type
_entity.pdbx_description
1 polymer ?
#
loop_
_entity_poly.entity_id
_entity_poly.type
_entity_poly.pdbx_seq_one_letter_code
_entity_poly.pdbx_strand_id
1 'polypeptide(L)'
;DWIIPSGILGATVSGLVSRSIWPSDGGLHGCVVYDHLREHDVTRSFIDRIEAARAAVEVSPALPWTPNEADRLHSDALGVVSRLADRFGVTNLNRIKPGIAEATRAVLRRVPDQVLVRDLKDADVQLLIHLTDRAGIQVQEAGEELGPYRAVTIIREVS
;
A
#
# COMPACT_ATOMS: atom_id res chain seq x y z
N ASP A 1 2.05 9.10 -0.36
CA ASP A 1 1.83 7.68 -0.04
C ASP A 1 0.86 7.62 1.13
N TRP A 2 -0.22 6.85 1.01
CA TRP A 2 -1.29 6.77 2.00
C TRP A 2 -1.75 5.32 2.16
N ILE A 3 -2.09 4.93 3.38
CA ILE A 3 -2.70 3.64 3.65
C ILE A 3 -4.20 3.71 3.32
N ILE A 4 -4.66 2.76 2.51
CA ILE A 4 -6.08 2.40 2.45
C ILE A 4 -6.26 1.13 3.30
N PRO A 5 -6.91 1.19 4.48
CA PRO A 5 -6.96 0.07 5.42
C PRO A 5 -7.48 -1.25 4.82
N SER A 6 -8.48 -1.17 3.94
CA SER A 6 -9.02 -2.34 3.23
C SER A 6 -7.98 -3.00 2.30
N GLY A 7 -7.07 -2.21 1.73
CA GLY A 7 -5.99 -2.69 0.88
C GLY A 7 -4.94 -3.53 1.62
N ILE A 8 -4.79 -3.35 2.94
CA ILE A 8 -3.81 -4.09 3.75
C ILE A 8 -4.37 -5.44 4.20
N LEU A 9 -5.60 -5.43 4.73
CA LEU A 9 -6.19 -6.61 5.38
C LEU A 9 -6.61 -7.69 4.38
N GLY A 10 -6.70 -7.37 3.08
CA GLY A 10 -7.29 -8.29 2.10
C GLY A 10 -8.76 -8.62 2.41
N ALA A 11 -9.33 -7.90 3.36
CA ALA A 11 -10.72 -7.94 3.77
C ALA A 11 -11.33 -6.63 3.30
N THR A 12 -12.46 -6.74 2.63
CA THR A 12 -13.32 -5.59 2.45
C THR A 12 -13.79 -5.17 3.84
N VAL A 13 -13.42 -3.96 4.26
CA VAL A 13 -14.02 -3.27 5.42
C VAL A 13 -15.56 -3.25 5.29
N SER A 14 -16.05 -3.39 4.05
CA SER A 14 -17.41 -3.43 3.59
C SER A 14 -17.78 -4.85 3.10
N GLY A 15 -18.29 -5.67 4.01
CA GLY A 15 -18.56 -7.09 3.75
C GLY A 15 -19.69 -7.31 2.76
N LEU A 16 -19.37 -7.51 1.48
CA LEU A 16 -20.12 -8.35 0.52
C LEU A 16 -19.26 -8.72 -0.69
N VAL A 17 -18.30 -7.86 -1.09
CA VAL A 17 -17.50 -8.05 -2.31
C VAL A 17 -16.10 -8.56 -1.95
N SER A 18 -15.61 -9.57 -2.65
CA SER A 18 -14.30 -10.18 -2.35
C SER A 18 -13.25 -10.03 -3.45
N ARG A 19 -13.66 -10.15 -4.72
CA ARG A 19 -12.78 -10.11 -5.89
C ARG A 19 -13.51 -9.53 -7.08
N SER A 20 -12.82 -8.67 -7.82
CA SER A 20 -13.23 -8.25 -9.16
C SER A 20 -13.01 -9.39 -10.14
N ILE A 21 -14.00 -9.67 -10.98
CA ILE A 21 -13.94 -10.67 -12.05
C ILE A 21 -13.91 -9.92 -13.38
N TRP A 22 -12.87 -10.15 -14.19
CA TRP A 22 -12.84 -9.65 -15.56
C TRP A 22 -13.66 -10.59 -16.45
N PRO A 23 -14.78 -10.16 -17.06
CA PRO A 23 -15.58 -11.02 -17.92
C PRO A 23 -14.84 -11.34 -19.22
N SER A 24 -14.95 -12.58 -19.69
CA SER A 24 -14.31 -13.01 -20.95
C SER A 24 -14.87 -12.30 -22.19
N ASP A 25 -16.11 -11.85 -22.12
CA ASP A 25 -16.85 -11.10 -23.12
C ASP A 25 -16.68 -9.57 -23.00
N GLY A 26 -15.86 -9.11 -22.04
CA GLY A 26 -15.64 -7.69 -21.78
C GLY A 26 -16.76 -7.04 -20.95
N GLY A 27 -16.78 -5.71 -20.89
CA GLY A 27 -17.75 -4.96 -20.08
C GLY A 27 -17.25 -4.63 -18.66
N LEU A 28 -18.19 -4.41 -17.75
CA LEU A 28 -17.86 -4.02 -16.37
C LEU A 28 -17.32 -5.21 -15.56
N HIS A 29 -16.43 -4.94 -14.62
CA HIS A 29 -15.97 -5.97 -13.68
C HIS A 29 -17.15 -6.57 -12.89
N GLY A 30 -17.23 -7.89 -12.86
CA GLY A 30 -18.13 -8.63 -11.98
C GLY A 30 -17.59 -8.71 -10.54
N CYS A 31 -18.40 -9.21 -9.61
CA CYS A 31 -17.99 -9.48 -8.24
C CYS A 31 -18.63 -10.75 -7.68
N VAL A 32 -18.00 -11.33 -6.66
CA VAL A 32 -18.60 -12.42 -5.86
C VAL A 32 -19.20 -11.83 -4.60
N VAL A 33 -20.46 -12.19 -4.33
CA VAL A 33 -21.20 -11.80 -3.13
C VAL A 33 -21.12 -12.90 -2.07
N TYR A 34 -20.82 -12.53 -0.83
CA TYR A 34 -20.85 -13.45 0.32
C TYR A 34 -22.16 -13.35 1.09
N ASP A 35 -23.19 -14.09 0.65
CA ASP A 35 -24.53 -14.02 1.24
C ASP A 35 -24.59 -14.37 2.73
N HIS A 36 -23.73 -15.29 3.19
CA HIS A 36 -23.65 -15.69 4.59
C HIS A 36 -23.10 -14.59 5.53
N LEU A 37 -22.55 -13.50 5.00
CA LEU A 37 -22.05 -12.37 5.77
C LEU A 37 -23.00 -11.16 5.74
N ARG A 38 -24.19 -11.32 5.17
CA ARG A 38 -25.15 -10.21 4.97
C ARG A 38 -25.53 -9.48 6.25
N GLU A 39 -25.59 -10.18 7.38
CA GLU A 39 -25.88 -9.57 8.69
C GLU A 39 -24.74 -8.70 9.24
N HIS A 40 -23.54 -8.83 8.69
CA HIS A 40 -22.36 -8.06 9.03
C HIS A 40 -22.02 -6.99 7.98
N ASP A 41 -22.86 -6.81 6.95
CA ASP A 41 -22.62 -5.85 5.88
C ASP A 41 -22.74 -4.40 6.38
N VAL A 42 -21.62 -3.68 6.38
CA VAL A 42 -21.54 -2.26 6.72
C VAL A 42 -21.21 -1.39 5.50
N THR A 43 -21.29 -1.94 4.28
CA THR A 43 -20.87 -1.29 3.04
C THR A 43 -21.56 0.06 2.84
N ARG A 44 -22.89 0.12 2.96
CA ARG A 44 -23.63 1.38 2.76
C ARG A 44 -23.23 2.43 3.78
N SER A 45 -23.22 2.08 5.07
CA SER A 45 -22.85 3.02 6.13
C SER A 45 -21.42 3.56 5.96
N PHE A 46 -20.48 2.71 5.52
CA PHE A 46 -19.12 3.13 5.22
C PHE A 46 -19.06 4.10 4.03
N ILE A 47 -19.73 3.77 2.92
CA ILE A 47 -19.81 4.63 1.73
C ILE A 47 -20.45 5.97 2.10
N ASP A 48 -21.60 5.96 2.80
CA ASP A 48 -22.30 7.18 3.21
C ASP A 48 -21.39 8.09 4.06
N ARG A 49 -20.56 7.50 4.93
CA ARG A 49 -19.62 8.25 5.77
C ARG A 49 -18.47 8.86 4.97
N ILE A 50 -17.94 8.14 3.98
CA ILE A 50 -16.94 8.67 3.05
C ILE A 50 -17.54 9.78 2.18
N GLU A 51 -18.74 9.55 1.65
CA GLU A 51 -19.45 10.52 0.81
C GLU A 51 -19.73 11.81 1.57
N ALA A 52 -20.19 11.72 2.82
CA ALA A 52 -20.37 12.88 3.69
C ALA A 52 -19.05 13.63 3.96
N ALA A 53 -17.97 12.89 4.25
CA ALA A 53 -16.65 13.49 4.46
C ALA A 53 -16.13 14.16 3.18
N ARG A 54 -16.31 13.55 2.00
CA ARG A 54 -15.92 14.12 0.70
C ARG A 54 -16.71 15.40 0.42
N ALA A 55 -18.02 15.38 0.64
CA ALA A 55 -18.89 16.54 0.40
C ALA A 55 -18.57 17.74 1.31
N ALA A 56 -17.97 17.49 2.48
CA ALA A 56 -17.55 18.52 3.42
C ALA A 56 -16.20 19.17 3.06
N VAL A 57 -15.50 18.68 2.03
CA VAL A 57 -14.19 19.18 1.62
C VAL A 57 -14.30 19.78 0.22
N GLU A 58 -13.89 21.04 0.07
CA GLU A 58 -13.68 21.60 -1.26
C GLU A 58 -12.44 20.97 -1.89
N VAL A 59 -12.63 20.30 -3.03
CA VAL A 59 -11.55 19.62 -3.75
C VAL A 59 -11.32 20.35 -5.06
N SER A 60 -10.11 20.85 -5.29
CA SER A 60 -9.72 21.31 -6.61
C SER A 60 -9.62 20.12 -7.57
N PRO A 61 -10.03 20.26 -8.84
CA PRO A 61 -9.85 19.22 -9.84
C PRO A 61 -8.37 18.82 -9.93
N ALA A 62 -8.10 17.52 -9.86
CA ALA A 62 -6.75 17.03 -10.11
C ALA A 62 -6.40 17.28 -11.57
N LEU A 63 -5.29 17.98 -11.81
CA LEU A 63 -4.73 18.11 -13.15
C LEU A 63 -3.89 16.86 -13.44
N PRO A 64 -4.03 16.26 -14.64
CA PRO A 64 -3.15 15.17 -15.03
C PRO A 64 -1.70 15.67 -15.05
N TRP A 65 -0.77 14.81 -14.64
CA TRP A 65 0.65 15.13 -14.77
C TRP A 65 1.02 15.37 -16.23
N THR A 66 1.88 16.35 -16.45
CA THR A 66 2.57 16.49 -17.73
C THR A 66 3.50 15.31 -17.97
N PRO A 67 3.86 14.99 -19.23
CA PRO A 67 4.83 13.93 -19.52
C PRO A 67 6.15 14.09 -18.74
N ASN A 68 6.68 15.31 -18.65
CA ASN A 68 7.92 15.58 -17.91
C ASN A 68 7.79 15.33 -16.40
N GLU A 69 6.65 15.65 -15.79
CA GLU A 69 6.41 15.35 -14.38
C GLU A 69 6.31 13.85 -14.13
N ALA A 70 5.61 13.14 -15.02
CA ALA A 70 5.50 11.68 -14.96
C ALA A 70 6.89 11.01 -15.10
N ASP A 71 7.70 11.45 -16.07
CA ASP A 71 9.05 10.92 -16.28
C ASP A 71 9.97 11.19 -15.09
N ARG A 72 9.89 12.39 -14.51
CA ARG A 72 10.67 12.73 -13.30
C ARG A 72 10.26 11.83 -12.12
N LEU A 73 8.96 11.70 -11.85
CA LEU A 73 8.45 10.84 -10.77
C LEU A 73 8.84 9.37 -10.98
N HIS A 74 8.80 8.90 -12.22
CA HIS A 74 9.21 7.55 -12.58
C HIS A 74 10.71 7.33 -12.34
N SER A 75 11.55 8.27 -12.78
CA SER A 75 13.00 8.25 -12.56
C SER A 75 13.36 8.28 -11.07
N ASP A 76 12.69 9.14 -10.28
CA ASP A 76 12.90 9.24 -8.84
C ASP A 76 12.54 7.93 -8.12
N ALA A 77 11.40 7.33 -8.50
CA ALA A 77 10.94 6.05 -7.96
C ALA A 77 11.94 4.91 -8.29
N LEU A 78 12.37 4.80 -9.55
CA LEU A 78 13.38 3.82 -9.95
C LEU A 78 14.71 4.07 -9.23
N GLY A 79 15.11 5.33 -9.05
CA GLY A 79 16.31 5.69 -8.33
C GLY A 79 16.31 5.18 -6.89
N VAL A 80 15.18 5.25 -6.18
CA VAL A 80 15.06 4.67 -4.83
C VAL A 80 15.23 3.15 -4.88
N VAL A 81 14.52 2.48 -5.79
CA VAL A 81 14.57 1.02 -5.90
C VAL A 81 15.98 0.54 -6.21
N SER A 82 16.67 1.16 -7.16
CA SER A 82 18.06 0.82 -7.51
C SER A 82 19.02 1.07 -6.35
N ARG A 83 18.94 2.21 -5.66
CA ARG A 83 19.80 2.49 -4.50
C ARG A 83 19.61 1.49 -3.37
N LEU A 84 18.37 1.11 -3.07
CA LEU A 84 18.08 0.10 -2.05
C LEU A 84 18.54 -1.30 -2.49
N ALA A 85 18.41 -1.63 -3.78
CA ALA A 85 18.93 -2.86 -4.32
C ALA A 85 20.45 -2.96 -4.15
N ASP A 86 21.18 -1.91 -4.51
CA ASP A 86 22.63 -1.85 -4.36
C ASP A 86 23.05 -1.92 -2.88
N ARG A 87 22.41 -1.14 -2.01
CA ARG A 87 22.70 -1.08 -0.57
C ARG A 87 22.52 -2.43 0.12
N PHE A 88 21.49 -3.18 -0.24
CA PHE A 88 21.12 -4.44 0.43
C PHE A 88 21.44 -5.69 -0.41
N GLY A 89 22.15 -5.56 -1.54
CA GLY A 89 22.54 -6.68 -2.40
C GLY A 89 21.36 -7.43 -3.02
N VAL A 90 20.27 -6.73 -3.35
CA VAL A 90 19.04 -7.33 -3.91
C VAL A 90 19.11 -7.40 -5.42
N THR A 91 19.28 -8.59 -5.98
CA THR A 91 19.32 -8.80 -7.44
C THR A 91 17.93 -8.80 -8.09
N ASN A 92 16.92 -9.33 -7.40
CA ASN A 92 15.53 -9.33 -7.86
C ASN A 92 14.77 -8.13 -7.30
N LEU A 93 14.63 -7.07 -8.10
CA LEU A 93 13.94 -5.83 -7.70
C LEU A 93 12.50 -6.04 -7.22
N ASN A 94 11.82 -7.12 -7.64
CA ASN A 94 10.48 -7.45 -7.15
C ASN A 94 10.45 -7.74 -5.65
N ARG A 95 11.60 -7.92 -5.00
CA ARG A 95 11.70 -8.08 -3.55
C ARG A 95 11.57 -6.75 -2.80
N ILE A 96 11.77 -5.61 -3.47
CA ILE A 96 11.63 -4.28 -2.87
C ILE A 96 10.15 -3.88 -2.98
N LYS A 97 9.50 -3.67 -1.84
CA LYS A 97 8.09 -3.30 -1.72
C LYS A 97 7.97 -1.87 -1.22
N PRO A 98 8.03 -0.88 -2.12
CA PRO A 98 7.97 0.52 -1.74
C PRO A 98 6.53 0.95 -1.47
N GLY A 99 6.39 1.83 -0.49
CA GLY A 99 5.13 2.42 -0.06
C GLY A 99 4.51 1.70 1.13
N ILE A 100 3.79 2.44 1.97
CA ILE A 100 3.30 1.97 3.27
C ILE A 100 2.39 0.74 3.12
N ALA A 101 1.48 0.76 2.14
CA ALA A 101 0.55 -0.35 1.93
C ALA A 101 1.26 -1.62 1.42
N GLU A 102 2.29 -1.49 0.59
CA GLU A 102 3.07 -2.64 0.10
C GLU A 102 3.98 -3.19 1.17
N ALA A 103 4.70 -2.31 1.88
CA ALA A 103 5.58 -2.62 2.99
C ALA A 103 4.82 -3.37 4.09
N THR A 104 3.68 -2.83 4.51
CA THR A 104 2.84 -3.45 5.55
C THR A 104 2.32 -4.81 5.12
N ARG A 105 1.87 -4.98 3.87
CA ARG A 105 1.46 -6.30 3.35
C ARG A 105 2.63 -7.28 3.30
N ALA A 106 3.83 -6.83 2.97
CA ALA A 106 5.01 -7.68 2.95
C ALA A 106 5.35 -8.21 4.35
N VAL A 107 5.28 -7.36 5.39
CA VAL A 107 5.44 -7.79 6.78
C VAL A 107 4.36 -8.78 7.20
N LEU A 108 3.11 -8.58 6.80
CA LEU A 108 2.00 -9.46 7.18
C LEU A 108 2.00 -10.83 6.47
N ARG A 109 2.52 -10.91 5.23
CA ARG A 109 2.28 -12.06 4.35
C ARG A 109 3.54 -12.75 3.83
N ARG A 110 4.72 -12.19 4.08
CA ARG A 110 6.01 -12.69 3.60
C ARG A 110 7.01 -12.69 4.74
N VAL A 111 8.23 -13.17 4.45
CA VAL A 111 9.36 -13.07 5.37
C VAL A 111 10.13 -11.79 5.01
N PRO A 112 10.04 -10.72 5.81
CA PRO A 112 10.82 -9.51 5.57
C PRO A 112 12.28 -9.72 5.94
N ASP A 113 13.16 -9.09 5.18
CA ASP A 113 14.59 -9.02 5.45
C ASP A 113 14.98 -7.64 6.01
N GLN A 114 14.45 -6.58 5.42
CA GLN A 114 14.63 -5.19 5.88
C GLN A 114 13.29 -4.48 5.91
N VAL A 115 13.06 -3.65 6.94
CA VAL A 115 11.95 -2.71 6.98
C VAL A 115 12.50 -1.32 7.24
N LEU A 116 12.22 -0.41 6.31
CA LEU A 116 12.70 0.96 6.32
C LEU A 116 11.50 1.90 6.40
N VAL A 117 11.61 2.93 7.23
CA VAL A 117 10.67 4.06 7.24
C VAL A 117 11.44 5.35 7.05
N ARG A 118 10.77 6.37 6.52
CA ARG A 118 11.36 7.69 6.35
C ARG A 118 11.57 8.38 7.69
N ASP A 119 10.56 8.35 8.54
CA ASP A 119 10.51 8.95 9.87
C ASP A 119 9.74 7.99 10.79
N LEU A 120 10.37 7.54 11.89
CA LEU A 120 9.76 6.66 12.87
C LEU A 120 8.57 7.31 13.61
N LYS A 121 8.47 8.64 13.59
CA LYS A 121 7.40 9.41 14.25
C LYS A 121 6.24 9.73 13.31
N ASP A 122 6.33 9.38 12.03
CA ASP A 122 5.24 9.60 11.07
C ASP A 122 4.02 8.77 11.49
N ALA A 123 2.87 9.45 11.67
CA ALA A 123 1.63 8.82 12.09
C ALA A 123 1.18 7.73 11.10
N ASP A 124 1.46 7.89 9.81
CA ASP A 124 1.04 6.97 8.76
C ASP A 124 1.81 5.64 8.78
N VAL A 125 3.01 5.58 9.37
CA VAL A 125 3.81 4.35 9.45
C VAL A 125 3.62 3.58 10.77
N GLN A 126 2.86 4.11 11.72
CA GLN A 126 2.73 3.51 13.06
C GLN A 126 2.13 2.10 13.04
N LEU A 127 1.22 1.81 12.10
CA LEU A 127 0.70 0.45 11.91
C LEU A 127 1.82 -0.53 11.51
N LEU A 128 2.70 -0.12 10.58
CA LEU A 128 3.84 -0.93 10.15
C LEU A 128 4.81 -1.17 11.32
N ILE A 129 5.11 -0.12 12.09
CA ILE A 129 5.98 -0.21 13.27
C ILE A 129 5.38 -1.18 14.31
N HIS A 130 4.08 -1.08 14.58
CA HIS A 130 3.41 -1.99 15.50
C HIS A 130 3.49 -3.46 15.03
N LEU A 131 3.27 -3.71 13.74
CA LEU A 131 3.31 -5.06 13.18
C LEU A 131 4.71 -5.66 13.17
N THR A 132 5.73 -4.84 12.92
CA THR A 132 7.13 -5.27 12.93
C THR A 132 7.63 -5.54 14.34
N ASP A 133 7.28 -4.70 15.32
CA ASP A 133 7.58 -4.93 16.74
C ASP A 133 7.01 -6.28 17.22
N ARG A 134 5.74 -6.56 16.90
CA ARG A 134 5.10 -7.85 17.23
C ARG A 134 5.76 -9.06 16.56
N ALA A 135 6.40 -8.86 15.43
CA ALA A 135 7.11 -9.91 14.69
C ALA A 135 8.61 -9.96 15.04
N GLY A 136 9.09 -9.11 15.96
CA GLY A 136 10.51 -9.04 16.34
C GLY A 136 11.42 -8.52 15.23
N ILE A 137 10.88 -7.74 14.28
CA ILE A 137 11.63 -7.18 13.15
C ILE A 137 12.05 -5.75 13.49
N GLN A 138 13.34 -5.45 13.34
CA GLN A 138 13.87 -4.10 13.52
C GLN A 138 13.46 -3.20 12.33
N VAL A 139 12.99 -2.00 12.65
CA VAL A 139 12.70 -0.95 11.67
C VAL A 139 13.84 0.05 11.67
N GLN A 140 14.36 0.38 10.48
CA GLN A 140 15.40 1.40 10.31
C GLN A 140 14.79 2.70 9.78
N GLU A 141 15.20 3.82 10.36
CA GLU A 141 14.91 5.14 9.80
C GLU A 141 15.92 5.44 8.68
N ALA A 142 15.43 5.70 7.47
CA ALA A 142 16.24 5.90 6.27
C ALA A 142 16.09 7.31 5.67
N GLY A 143 15.25 8.18 6.26
CA GLY A 143 15.11 9.58 5.86
C GLY A 143 14.90 9.76 4.35
N GLU A 144 15.63 10.71 3.78
CA GLU A 144 15.52 11.09 2.37
C GLU A 144 15.98 10.01 1.39
N GLU A 145 16.64 8.93 1.84
CA GLU A 145 17.00 7.81 0.96
C GLU A 145 15.76 7.17 0.31
N LEU A 146 14.59 7.23 0.99
CA LEU A 146 13.33 6.68 0.51
C LEU A 146 12.64 7.54 -0.57
N GLY A 147 13.20 8.69 -0.95
CA GLY A 147 12.73 9.50 -2.09
C GLY A 147 11.26 9.93 -1.94
N PRO A 148 10.29 9.44 -2.72
CA PRO A 148 8.87 9.77 -2.55
C PRO A 148 8.13 8.87 -1.55
N TYR A 149 8.76 7.80 -1.04
CA TYR A 149 8.10 6.80 -0.20
C TYR A 149 8.26 7.09 1.30
N ARG A 150 7.25 6.69 2.07
CA ARG A 150 7.29 6.77 3.54
C ARG A 150 7.78 5.49 4.20
N ALA A 151 7.61 4.35 3.53
CA ALA A 151 8.11 3.07 3.99
C ALA A 151 8.52 2.18 2.82
N VAL A 152 9.44 1.25 3.08
CA VAL A 152 9.83 0.18 2.15
C VAL A 152 10.04 -1.10 2.96
N THR A 153 9.58 -2.24 2.45
CA THR A 153 10.00 -3.55 2.96
C THR A 153 10.72 -4.32 1.88
N ILE A 154 11.89 -4.86 2.22
CA ILE A 154 12.61 -5.79 1.35
C ILE A 154 12.29 -7.20 1.85
N ILE A 155 11.72 -8.05 0.99
CA ILE A 155 11.45 -9.44 1.35
C ILE A 155 12.72 -10.28 1.24
N ARG A 156 12.85 -11.29 2.10
CA ARG A 156 13.96 -12.24 2.08
C ARG A 156 13.96 -13.08 0.80
N GLU A 157 15.16 -13.41 0.33
CA GLU A 157 15.33 -14.42 -0.71
C GLU A 157 15.06 -15.79 -0.10
N VAL A 158 14.10 -16.51 -0.66
CA VAL A 158 13.82 -17.88 -0.27
C VAL A 158 14.31 -18.74 -1.42
N SER A 159 15.40 -19.47 -1.18
CA SER A 159 16.00 -20.44 -2.10
C SER A 159 15.06 -21.62 -2.36
#